data_AF-A0A7X0E2C3-F1
#
_entry.id   AF-A0A7X0E2C3-F1
#
_cell.length_a   1.000
_cell.length_b   1.000
_cell.length_c   1.000
_cell.angle_alpha   90.00
_cell.angle_beta   90.00
_cell.angle_gamma   90.00
#
_symmetry.space_group_name_H-M   'P 1'
#
loop_
_entity.id
_entity.type
_entity.pdbx_description
1 polymer ?
#
loop_
_entity_poly.entity_id
_entity_poly.type
_entity_poly.pdbx_seq_one_letter_code
_entity_poly.pdbx_strand_id
1 'polypeptide(L)' 'MDMNFEPLYPHHDLLIELGRVEMAIDSLGERDDSERGSLQPRLESRMSALLEALRDLAV' A
#
# COMPACT_ATOMS: atom_id res chain seq x y z
N MET A 1 -24.36 -2.64 -8.45
CA MET A 1 -23.66 -3.73 -7.75
C MET A 1 -22.83 -3.05 -6.68
N ASP A 2 -23.43 -2.81 -5.51
CA ASP A 2 -22.72 -2.29 -4.35
C ASP A 2 -21.97 -3.45 -3.70
N MET A 3 -20.65 -3.47 -3.86
CA MET A 3 -19.81 -4.33 -3.04
C MET A 3 -19.71 -3.66 -1.68
N ASN A 4 -20.70 -3.93 -0.81
CA ASN A 4 -20.58 -3.64 0.61
C ASN A 4 -19.50 -4.54 1.19
N PHE A 5 -18.25 -4.08 1.12
CA PHE A 5 -17.14 -4.63 1.89
C PHE A 5 -17.36 -4.21 3.34
N GLU A 6 -18.08 -5.03 4.10
CA GLU A 6 -18.04 -4.96 5.56
C GLU A 6 -16.57 -5.05 6.01
N PRO A 7 -16.14 -4.30 7.05
CA PRO A 7 -14.77 -4.31 7.53
C PRO A 7 -14.55 -5.56 8.39
N LEU A 8 -14.74 -6.75 7.80
CA LEU A 8 -14.67 -8.01 8.54
C LEU A 8 -13.23 -8.35 8.95
N TYR A 9 -12.22 -7.77 8.28
CA TYR A 9 -10.82 -8.02 8.60
C TYR A 9 -9.92 -6.80 8.29
N PRO A 10 -9.90 -5.76 9.15
CA PRO A 10 -9.07 -4.57 8.95
C PRO A 10 -7.58 -4.91 8.75
N HIS A 11 -7.09 -5.93 9.46
CA HIS A 11 -5.74 -6.44 9.31
C HIS A 11 -5.50 -7.06 7.91
N HIS A 12 -6.43 -7.84 7.39
CA HIS A 12 -6.30 -8.47 6.07
C HIS A 12 -6.36 -7.44 4.93
N ASP A 13 -7.23 -6.44 5.05
CA ASP A 13 -7.35 -5.37 4.06
C ASP A 13 -6.07 -4.54 3.98
N LEU A 14 -5.46 -4.25 5.14
CA LEU A 14 -4.16 -3.58 5.20
C LEU A 14 -3.02 -4.43 4.62
N LEU A 15 -3.02 -5.75 4.84
CA LEU A 15 -2.05 -6.65 4.21
C LEU A 15 -2.21 -6.67 2.67
N ILE A 16 -3.44 -6.66 2.17
CA ILE A 16 -3.69 -6.58 0.72
C ILE A 16 -3.17 -5.24 0.16
N GLU A 17 -3.50 -4.12 0.81
CA GLU A 17 -3.03 -2.80 0.37
C GLU A 17 -1.50 -2.71 0.40
N LEU A 18 -0.85 -3.31 1.41
CA LEU A 18 0.61 -3.38 1.51
C LEU A 18 1.20 -4.10 0.29
N GLY A 19 0.69 -5.30 -0.04
CA GLY A 19 1.15 -6.05 -1.21
C GLY A 19 0.95 -5.31 -2.54
N ARG A 20 -0.12 -4.51 -2.68
CA ARG A 20 -0.32 -3.66 -3.88
C ARG A 20 0.71 -2.53 -3.97
N VAL A 21 1.07 -1.94 -2.83
CA VAL A 21 2.09 -0.89 -2.79
C VAL A 21 3.46 -1.47 -3.11
N GLU A 22 3.78 -2.67 -2.62
CA GLU A 22 5.01 -3.39 -2.97
C GLU A 22 5.09 -3.68 -4.48
N MET A 23 4.01 -4.21 -5.09
CA MET A 23 3.96 -4.42 -6.55
C MET A 23 4.08 -3.11 -7.35
N ALA A 24 3.49 -2.02 -6.85
CA ALA A 24 3.62 -0.71 -7.49
C ALA A 24 5.05 -0.17 -7.43
N ILE A 25 5.76 -0.38 -6.31
CA ILE A 25 7.17 -0.02 -6.15
C ILE A 25 8.06 -0.87 -7.06
N ASP A 26 7.81 -2.17 -7.14
CA ASP A 26 8.54 -3.08 -8.04
C ASP A 26 8.37 -2.65 -9.51
N SER A 27 7.14 -2.31 -9.91
CA SER A 27 6.84 -1.82 -11.26
C SER A 27 7.43 -0.45 -11.59
N LEU A 28 7.85 0.34 -10.59
CA LEU A 28 8.51 1.62 -10.83
C LEU A 28 9.92 1.47 -11.41
N GLY A 29 10.56 0.31 -11.22
CA GLY A 29 11.87 0.01 -11.81
C GLY A 29 11.86 0.01 -13.34
N GLU A 30 10.71 -0.25 -13.95
CA GLU A 30 10.51 -0.27 -15.40
C GLU A 30 10.10 1.09 -15.98
N ARG A 31 9.86 2.10 -15.14
CA ARG A 31 9.40 3.43 -15.53
C ARG A 31 10.54 4.43 -15.68
N ASP A 32 10.24 5.52 -16.38
CA ASP A 32 11.16 6.64 -16.60
C ASP A 32 11.63 7.26 -15.27
N ASP A 33 12.91 7.67 -15.19
CA ASP A 33 13.55 8.13 -13.95
C ASP A 33 12.83 9.34 -13.33
N SER A 34 12.23 10.19 -14.16
CA SER A 34 11.45 11.35 -13.74
C SER A 34 10.13 10.99 -13.07
N GLU A 35 9.40 10.02 -13.61
CA GLU A 35 8.17 9.51 -13.02
C GLU A 35 8.50 8.75 -11.72
N ARG A 36 9.58 7.95 -11.74
CA ARG A 36 10.08 7.23 -10.56
C ARG A 36 10.38 8.18 -9.41
N GLY A 37 11.12 9.25 -9.66
CA GLY A 37 11.47 10.24 -8.63
C GLY A 37 10.27 10.91 -7.97
N SER A 38 9.13 11.00 -8.66
CA SER A 38 7.90 11.59 -8.11
C SER A 38 6.99 10.58 -7.41
N LEU A 39 6.94 9.34 -7.89
CA LEU A 39 6.00 8.31 -7.42
C LEU A 39 6.58 7.47 -6.28
N GLN A 40 7.88 7.20 -6.32
CA GLN A 40 8.60 6.42 -5.32
C GLN A 40 8.41 6.95 -3.89
N PRO A 41 8.69 8.24 -3.58
CA PRO A 41 8.52 8.76 -2.22
C PRO A 41 7.06 8.72 -1.74
N ARG A 42 6.09 8.80 -2.65
CA ARG A 42 4.66 8.71 -2.32
C ARG A 42 4.25 7.29 -1.93
N LEU A 43 4.76 6.30 -2.67
CA LEU A 43 4.50 4.89 -2.38
C LEU A 43 5.22 4.44 -1.11
N GLU A 44 6.45 4.87 -0.86
CA GLU A 44 7.18 4.62 0.38
C GLU A 44 6.47 5.23 1.60
N SER A 45 5.94 6.46 1.47
CA SER A 45 5.14 7.09 2.53
C SER A 45 3.86 6.30 2.81
N ARG A 46 3.19 5.80 1.76
CA ARG A 46 1.97 4.99 1.90
C ARG A 46 2.27 3.63 2.53
N MET A 47 3.38 2.99 2.17
CA MET A 47 3.85 1.75 2.79
C MET A 47 4.11 1.94 4.28
N SER A 48 4.78 3.02 4.67
CA SER A 48 5.06 3.33 6.08
C SER A 48 3.76 3.50 6.89
N ALA A 49 2.77 4.21 6.34
CA ALA A 49 1.47 4.39 6.99
C ALA A 49 0.68 3.07 7.14
N LEU A 50 0.75 2.18 6.15
CA LEU A 50 0.11 0.86 6.21
C LEU A 50 0.76 -0.03 7.27
N LEU A 51 2.09 0.00 7.38
CA LEU A 51 2.83 -0.74 8.41
C LEU A 51 2.54 -0.23 9.82
N GLU A 52 2.39 1.09 9.99
CA GLU A 52 1.98 1.71 11.25
C GLU A 52 0.56 1.26 11.65
N ALA A 53 -0.40 1.33 10.72
CA ALA A 53 -1.77 0.86 10.97
C ALA A 53 -1.85 -0.64 11.31
N LEU A 54 -1.05 -1.48 10.64
CA LEU A 54 -0.94 -2.91 10.96
C LEU A 54 -0.39 -3.13 12.37
N ARG A 55 0.60 -2.34 12.78
CA ARG A 55 1.18 -2.41 14.11
C ARG A 55 0.19 -2.00 15.20
N ASP A 56 -0.61 -0.96 14.95
CA ASP A 56 -1.63 -0.48 15.88
C ASP A 56 -2.77 -1.48 16.07
N LEU A 57 -3.09 -2.28 15.05
CA LEU A 57 -4.10 -3.35 15.10
C LEU A 57 -3.60 -4.65 15.76
N ALA A 58 -2.29 -4.82 15.91
CA ALA A 58 -1.68 -6.00 16.53
C ALA A 58 -1.58 -5.89 18.07
N VAL A 59 -2.10 -4.81 18.66
CA VAL A 59 -2.12 -4.50 20.11
C VAL A 59 -3.43 -4.93 20.76
#